data_AF-A0AAN6FJC6-F1
#
_entry.id   AF-A0AAN6FJC6-F1
#
_cell.length_a   1.000
_cell.length_b   1.000
_cell.length_c   1.000
_cell.angle_alpha   90.00
_cell.angle_beta   90.00
_cell.angle_gamma   90.00
#
_symmetry.space_group_name_H-M   'P 1'
#
loop_
_entity.id
_entity.type
_entity.pdbx_description
1 polymer ?
#
loop_
_entity_poly.entity_id
_entity_poly.type
_entity_poly.pdbx_seq_one_letter_code
_entity_poly.pdbx_strand_id
1 'polypeptide(L)'
;MTPPLKPTLAKVTGERQDRINTLPVELQRVIFGYLLPSHRPDQGLQPELLISKKPPHALYQLAATCRSLDQQLQSWAQHWLKSHAAITKYKQSRDTQPGRRFLTGKHGLLFWIKRRCVFCGKQTHRSAILANGLRCCIVCDQEQWPDKITKTKAKEEYNLRDHHLLPRYYHHPSYAKLAKLGITSGIIEPRYGTCQVANVMTTMFLLSDVQRLAEAIHGNFEMHLARRKREAKLDAQDREETGAGVEGAGTGLDASMTQAEVTVDELVVENEPVSFHLGA
;
A
#
# COMPACT_ATOMS: atom_id res chain seq x y z
N MET A 1 16.71 24.59 -52.81
CA MET A 1 17.57 23.42 -52.52
C MET A 1 18.10 23.56 -51.10
N THR A 2 17.41 22.95 -50.15
CA THR A 2 17.73 22.97 -48.71
C THR A 2 18.77 21.88 -48.43
N PRO A 3 19.89 22.17 -47.74
CA PRO A 3 20.86 21.12 -47.43
C PRO A 3 20.27 20.15 -46.40
N PRO A 4 20.57 18.84 -46.50
CA PRO A 4 20.04 17.86 -45.55
C PRO A 4 20.70 18.05 -44.18
N LEU A 5 19.86 18.20 -43.16
CA LEU A 5 20.25 18.17 -41.75
C LEU A 5 20.93 16.82 -41.45
N LYS A 6 22.23 16.86 -41.17
CA LYS A 6 22.97 15.68 -40.68
C LYS A 6 22.36 15.24 -39.35
N PRO A 7 21.96 13.97 -39.19
CA PRO A 7 21.53 13.47 -37.90
C PRO A 7 22.74 13.48 -36.98
N THR A 8 22.70 14.35 -35.97
CA THR A 8 23.69 14.33 -34.89
C THR A 8 23.36 13.11 -34.03
N LEU A 9 23.84 11.95 -34.45
CA LEU A 9 23.95 10.76 -33.62
C LEU A 9 24.86 11.15 -32.45
N ALA A 10 24.25 11.52 -31.33
CA ALA A 10 24.95 11.68 -30.07
C ALA A 10 25.70 10.36 -29.81
N LYS A 11 27.03 10.40 -29.92
CA LYS A 11 27.90 9.34 -29.43
C LYS A 11 27.54 9.16 -27.95
N VAL A 12 26.81 8.10 -27.63
CA VAL A 12 26.67 7.59 -26.27
C VAL A 12 28.04 7.03 -25.91
N THR A 13 28.94 7.90 -25.46
CA THR A 13 30.23 7.50 -24.90
C THR A 13 29.94 6.70 -23.65
N GLY A 14 30.38 5.44 -23.64
CA GLY A 14 30.11 4.43 -22.62
C GLY A 14 30.80 4.66 -21.27
N GLU A 15 30.94 5.90 -20.81
CA GLU A 15 31.20 6.15 -19.40
C GLU A 15 29.86 6.08 -18.67
N ARG A 16 29.66 5.05 -17.83
CA ARG A 16 28.58 5.03 -16.84
C ARG A 16 28.83 6.17 -15.86
N GLN A 17 28.40 7.37 -16.23
CA GLN A 17 28.47 8.53 -15.37
C GLN A 17 27.59 8.24 -14.15
N ASP A 18 28.17 8.32 -12.96
CA ASP A 18 27.46 8.10 -11.70
C ASP A 18 26.54 9.29 -11.43
N ARG A 19 25.36 9.26 -12.06
CA ARG A 19 24.38 10.35 -12.02
C ARG A 19 23.81 10.58 -10.63
N ILE A 20 23.84 9.58 -9.74
CA ILE A 20 23.27 9.71 -8.39
C ILE A 20 24.30 10.38 -7.47
N ASN A 21 25.57 9.96 -7.53
CA ASN A 21 26.62 10.59 -6.70
C ASN A 21 26.98 12.01 -7.15
N THR A 22 26.64 12.40 -8.37
CA THR A 22 26.81 13.77 -8.87
C THR A 22 25.69 14.72 -8.45
N LEU A 23 24.59 14.20 -7.87
CA LEU A 23 23.53 15.05 -7.34
C LEU A 23 24.01 15.79 -6.07
N PRO A 24 23.54 17.04 -5.84
CA PRO A 24 23.67 17.71 -4.55
C PRO A 24 23.19 16.82 -3.40
N VAL A 25 23.85 16.94 -2.24
CA VAL A 25 23.59 16.09 -1.06
C VAL A 25 22.14 16.23 -0.57
N GLU A 26 21.53 17.38 -0.76
CA GLU A 26 20.13 17.66 -0.43
C GLU A 26 19.20 16.75 -1.22
N LEU A 27 19.43 16.61 -2.54
CA LEU A 27 18.64 15.75 -3.40
C LEU A 27 18.85 14.27 -3.06
N GLN A 28 20.08 13.87 -2.73
CA GLN A 28 20.36 12.52 -2.26
C GLN A 28 19.59 12.20 -0.98
N ARG A 29 19.55 13.14 -0.02
CA ARG A 29 18.78 12.98 1.24
C ARG A 29 17.27 12.88 1.00
N VAL A 30 16.75 13.63 0.03
CA VAL A 30 15.34 13.51 -0.40
C VAL A 30 15.08 12.11 -0.95
N ILE A 31 15.94 11.60 -1.84
CA ILE A 31 15.85 10.22 -2.36
C ILE A 31 15.86 9.21 -1.21
N PHE A 32 16.77 9.33 -0.24
CA PHE A 32 16.82 8.43 0.91
C PHE A 32 15.55 8.48 1.75
N GLY A 33 14.99 9.67 1.94
CA GLY A 33 13.70 9.88 2.60
C GLY A 33 12.55 9.17 1.87
N TYR A 34 12.50 9.25 0.54
CA TYR A 34 11.50 8.54 -0.27
C TYR A 34 11.69 7.01 -0.25
N LEU A 35 12.92 6.53 -0.13
CA LEU A 35 13.22 5.09 -0.08
C LEU A 35 13.04 4.48 1.32
N LEU A 36 12.89 5.28 2.37
CA LEU A 36 12.71 4.80 3.74
C LEU A 36 11.35 4.11 3.95
N PRO A 37 10.20 4.66 3.49
CA PRO A 37 8.94 3.93 3.51
C PRO A 37 8.94 2.87 2.39
N SER A 38 9.46 1.68 2.65
CA SER A 38 9.41 0.59 1.67
C SER A 38 7.98 0.04 1.54
N HIS A 39 7.18 0.57 0.61
CA HIS A 39 5.78 0.15 0.47
C HIS A 39 5.63 -1.05 -0.49
N ARG A 40 5.01 -2.14 -0.01
CA ARG A 40 4.71 -3.37 -0.76
C ARG A 40 3.29 -3.86 -0.44
N PRO A 41 2.26 -3.17 -0.94
CA PRO A 41 0.89 -3.43 -0.52
C PRO A 41 0.38 -4.81 -0.93
N ASP A 42 0.93 -5.41 -1.98
CA ASP A 42 0.59 -6.74 -2.49
C ASP A 42 0.98 -7.90 -1.56
N GLN A 43 1.80 -7.65 -0.55
CA GLN A 43 2.27 -8.72 0.34
C GLN A 43 1.13 -9.44 1.06
N GLY A 44 0.00 -8.76 1.32
CA GLY A 44 -1.19 -9.39 1.89
C GLY A 44 -2.14 -10.04 0.88
N LEU A 45 -1.91 -9.82 -0.43
CA LEU A 45 -2.76 -10.31 -1.52
C LEU A 45 -2.17 -11.52 -2.25
N GLN A 46 -0.88 -11.82 -2.07
CA GLN A 46 -0.18 -12.91 -2.76
C GLN A 46 0.54 -13.83 -1.77
N PRO A 47 -0.18 -14.80 -1.17
CA PRO A 47 0.42 -15.82 -0.30
C PRO A 47 1.53 -16.62 -0.99
N GLU A 48 1.41 -16.87 -2.29
CA GLU A 48 2.31 -17.75 -3.06
C GLU A 48 3.70 -17.12 -3.29
N LEU A 49 3.79 -15.78 -3.33
CA LEU A 49 5.08 -15.08 -3.43
C LEU A 49 5.84 -15.00 -2.09
N LEU A 50 5.21 -15.39 -0.98
CA LEU A 50 5.86 -15.41 0.35
C LEU A 50 6.92 -16.52 0.48
N ILE A 51 6.98 -17.45 -0.48
CA ILE A 51 8.02 -18.48 -0.58
C ILE A 51 9.38 -17.86 -0.97
N SER A 52 9.38 -16.66 -1.56
CA SER A 52 10.61 -15.93 -1.90
C SER A 52 11.15 -15.15 -0.69
N LYS A 53 12.47 -15.25 -0.45
CA LYS A 53 13.17 -14.49 0.61
C LYS A 53 12.78 -13.01 0.51
N LYS A 54 12.23 -12.43 1.59
CA LYS A 54 11.85 -11.01 1.64
C LYS A 54 13.02 -10.17 1.12
N PRO A 55 12.86 -9.43 0.01
CA PRO A 55 13.98 -8.69 -0.55
C PRO A 55 14.50 -7.67 0.47
N PRO A 56 15.82 -7.46 0.55
CA PRO A 56 16.40 -6.50 1.46
C PRO A 56 15.82 -5.11 1.24
N HIS A 57 15.81 -4.29 2.28
CA HIS A 57 15.30 -2.91 2.22
C HIS A 57 16.02 -2.11 1.13
N ALA A 58 15.31 -1.23 0.40
CA ALA A 58 15.88 -0.48 -0.73
C ALA A 58 17.15 0.30 -0.34
N LEU A 59 17.13 0.97 0.82
CA LEU A 59 18.32 1.65 1.37
C LEU A 59 19.53 0.72 1.59
N TYR A 60 19.32 -0.55 1.95
CA TYR A 60 20.42 -1.52 2.09
C TYR A 60 21.03 -1.87 0.74
N GLN A 61 20.19 -2.01 -0.29
CA GLN A 61 20.65 -2.26 -1.65
C GLN A 61 21.42 -1.04 -2.20
N LEU A 62 20.93 0.17 -1.92
CA LEU A 62 21.60 1.40 -2.32
C LEU A 62 22.98 1.54 -1.67
N ALA A 63 23.09 1.24 -0.37
CA ALA A 63 24.37 1.23 0.34
C ALA A 63 25.38 0.24 -0.27
N ALA A 64 24.92 -0.89 -0.81
CA ALA A 64 25.77 -1.90 -1.41
C ALA A 64 26.31 -1.51 -2.80
N THR A 65 25.75 -0.48 -3.44
CA THR A 65 26.14 -0.10 -4.81
C THR A 65 27.49 0.59 -4.89
N CYS A 66 27.79 1.51 -3.95
CA CYS A 66 29.08 2.18 -3.89
C CYS A 66 29.37 2.76 -2.49
N ARG A 67 30.65 2.99 -2.21
CA ARG A 67 31.13 3.49 -0.90
C ARG A 67 30.67 4.91 -0.59
N SER A 68 30.58 5.78 -1.61
CA SER A 68 30.16 7.19 -1.42
C SER A 68 28.70 7.26 -0.97
N LEU A 69 27.79 6.54 -1.65
CA LEU A 69 26.38 6.45 -1.25
C LEU A 69 26.21 5.81 0.13
N ASP A 70 26.98 4.77 0.46
CA ASP A 70 26.95 4.20 1.82
C ASP A 70 27.29 5.26 2.87
N GLN A 71 28.38 6.03 2.69
CA GLN A 71 28.76 7.09 3.61
C GLN A 71 27.68 8.18 3.75
N GLN A 72 27.13 8.64 2.63
CA GLN A 72 26.05 9.64 2.62
C GLN A 72 24.80 9.12 3.33
N LEU A 73 24.48 7.84 3.12
CA LEU A 73 23.34 7.19 3.74
C LEU A 73 23.55 6.95 5.24
N GLN A 74 24.76 6.61 5.69
CA GLN A 74 25.10 6.57 7.13
C GLN A 74 24.94 7.96 7.77
N SER A 75 25.46 9.00 7.12
CA SER A 75 25.34 10.40 7.59
C SER A 75 23.88 10.83 7.69
N TRP A 76 23.09 10.56 6.64
CA TRP A 76 21.66 10.85 6.64
C TRP A 76 20.90 10.06 7.71
N ALA A 77 21.18 8.77 7.90
CA ALA A 77 20.54 7.96 8.94
C ALA A 77 20.87 8.47 10.34
N GLN A 78 22.11 8.90 10.58
CA GLN A 78 22.51 9.54 11.83
C GLN A 78 21.75 10.86 12.05
N HIS A 79 21.69 11.71 11.02
CA HIS A 79 20.94 12.96 11.09
C HIS A 79 19.46 12.70 11.39
N TRP A 80 18.83 11.74 10.70
CA TRP A 80 17.44 11.37 10.93
C TRP A 80 17.21 10.94 12.38
N LEU A 81 18.06 10.06 12.93
CA LEU A 81 17.96 9.61 14.32
C LEU A 81 18.10 10.76 15.32
N LYS A 82 18.98 11.72 15.05
CA LYS A 82 19.15 12.94 15.86
C LYS A 82 17.91 13.83 15.80
N SER A 83 17.41 14.11 14.61
CA SER A 83 16.22 14.96 14.39
C SER A 83 14.96 14.35 15.02
N HIS A 84 14.91 13.02 15.16
CA HIS A 84 13.81 12.29 15.79
C HIS A 84 14.17 11.76 17.19
N ALA A 85 15.09 12.42 17.91
CA ALA A 85 15.55 11.97 19.23
C ALA A 85 14.41 11.79 20.25
N ALA A 86 13.36 12.63 20.17
CA ALA A 86 12.19 12.57 21.05
C ALA A 86 11.51 11.19 21.05
N ILE A 87 11.41 10.55 19.87
CA ILE A 87 10.74 9.26 19.71
C ILE A 87 11.71 8.09 19.64
N THR A 88 12.93 8.32 19.14
CA THR A 88 13.94 7.28 19.00
C THR A 88 14.71 7.03 20.29
N LYS A 89 14.68 7.99 21.23
CA LYS A 89 15.54 8.05 22.43
C LYS A 89 17.03 8.00 22.07
N TYR A 90 17.38 8.52 20.90
CA TYR A 90 18.75 8.56 20.41
C TYR A 90 19.63 9.42 21.33
N LYS A 91 20.79 8.90 21.72
CA LYS A 91 21.79 9.63 22.53
C LYS A 91 23.09 9.77 21.74
N GLN A 92 23.54 11.00 21.57
CA GLN A 92 24.75 11.35 20.80
C GLN A 92 26.04 10.75 21.39
N SER A 93 26.07 10.41 22.68
CA SER A 93 27.19 9.73 23.34
C SER A 93 27.62 8.43 22.63
N ARG A 94 26.76 7.80 21.82
CA ARG A 94 27.09 6.60 21.04
C ARG A 94 27.79 6.90 19.71
N ASP A 95 28.00 8.17 19.34
CA ASP A 95 28.53 8.58 18.03
C ASP A 95 30.05 8.43 17.93
N THR A 96 30.73 8.35 19.07
CA THR A 96 32.20 8.28 19.16
C THR A 96 32.78 6.90 18.89
N GLN A 97 31.95 5.88 18.67
CA GLN A 97 32.44 4.54 18.37
C GLN A 97 32.86 4.44 16.89
N PRO A 98 34.16 4.27 16.58
CA PRO A 98 34.62 4.07 15.22
C PRO A 98 33.97 2.82 14.62
N GLY A 99 33.51 2.92 13.36
CA GLY A 99 32.87 1.81 12.65
C GLY A 99 31.37 1.62 12.94
N ARG A 100 30.73 2.49 13.73
CA ARG A 100 29.28 2.42 13.97
C ARG A 100 28.49 2.61 12.68
N ARG A 101 27.59 1.66 12.42
CA ARG A 101 26.58 1.75 11.34
C ARG A 101 25.31 2.39 11.88
N PHE A 102 24.87 3.50 11.28
CA PHE A 102 23.66 4.22 11.67
C PHE A 102 22.44 3.77 10.88
N LEU A 103 22.62 3.21 9.69
CA LEU A 103 21.54 2.62 8.90
C LEU A 103 21.16 1.22 9.44
N THR A 104 22.15 0.39 9.72
CA THR A 104 22.00 -1.04 10.06
C THR A 104 22.44 -1.34 11.51
N GLY A 105 22.24 -2.59 11.96
CA GLY A 105 22.62 -3.04 13.30
C GLY A 105 21.56 -2.73 14.39
N LYS A 106 21.78 -3.24 15.61
CA LYS A 106 20.81 -3.18 16.73
C LYS A 106 20.39 -1.76 17.15
N HIS A 107 21.19 -0.76 16.81
CA HIS A 107 20.92 0.64 17.13
C HIS A 107 20.78 1.53 15.88
N GLY A 108 20.69 0.92 14.69
CA GLY A 108 20.51 1.63 13.44
C GLY A 108 19.03 1.91 13.13
N LEU A 109 18.83 2.82 12.18
CA LEU A 109 17.52 3.27 11.72
C LEU A 109 16.64 2.11 11.25
N LEU A 110 17.16 1.23 10.39
CA LEU A 110 16.38 0.12 9.84
C LEU A 110 15.96 -0.91 10.90
N PHE A 111 16.74 -1.05 11.98
CA PHE A 111 16.35 -1.91 13.11
C PHE A 111 15.24 -1.25 13.93
N TRP A 112 15.33 0.06 14.14
CA TRP A 112 14.36 0.84 14.90
C TRP A 112 12.98 0.87 14.22
N ILE A 113 12.92 1.25 12.93
CA ILE A 113 11.65 1.36 12.18
C ILE A 113 10.91 0.02 12.03
N LYS A 114 11.61 -1.12 12.18
CA LYS A 114 11.03 -2.47 12.11
C LYS A 114 10.29 -2.90 13.38
N ARG A 115 10.49 -2.19 14.50
CA ARG A 115 9.98 -2.58 15.83
C ARG A 115 9.14 -1.51 16.51
N ARG A 116 9.24 -0.27 16.07
CA ARG A 116 8.63 0.88 16.75
C ARG A 116 7.85 1.73 15.76
N CYS A 117 6.75 2.29 16.25
CA CYS A 117 5.96 3.24 15.49
C CYS A 117 6.84 4.42 15.06
N VAL A 118 6.88 4.69 13.76
CA VAL A 118 7.70 5.76 13.19
C VAL A 118 7.30 7.16 13.67
N PHE A 119 6.07 7.33 14.18
CA PHE A 119 5.53 8.62 14.63
C PHE A 119 5.65 8.83 16.14
N CYS A 120 5.33 7.82 16.96
CA CYS A 120 5.33 7.97 18.43
C CYS A 120 6.42 7.17 19.17
N GLY A 121 7.18 6.32 18.47
CA GLY A 121 8.27 5.52 19.05
C GLY A 121 7.83 4.34 19.94
N LYS A 122 6.53 4.15 20.16
CA LYS A 122 5.97 2.99 20.89
C LYS A 122 6.27 1.69 20.14
N GLN A 123 6.55 0.62 20.88
CA GLN A 123 6.79 -0.69 20.27
C GLN A 123 5.51 -1.20 19.58
N THR A 124 5.64 -1.73 18.37
CA THR A 124 4.49 -2.27 17.64
C THR A 124 4.93 -3.28 16.58
N HIS A 125 4.09 -4.31 16.40
CA HIS A 125 4.21 -5.29 15.34
C HIS A 125 3.32 -4.96 14.14
N ARG A 126 2.49 -3.92 14.23
CA ARG A 126 1.63 -3.47 13.14
C ARG A 126 2.41 -2.60 12.17
N SER A 127 2.19 -2.83 10.88
CA SER A 127 2.67 -1.94 9.83
C SER A 127 1.65 -0.84 9.56
N ALA A 128 2.12 0.33 9.12
CA ALA A 128 1.24 1.35 8.57
C ALA A 128 0.48 0.78 7.37
N ILE A 129 -0.78 1.13 7.19
CA ILE A 129 -1.61 0.54 6.12
C ILE A 129 -1.09 1.03 4.76
N LEU A 130 -1.02 2.34 4.56
CA LEU A 130 -0.60 2.97 3.29
C LEU A 130 0.92 3.11 3.14
N ALA A 131 1.71 2.65 4.12
CA ALA A 131 3.17 2.72 4.13
C ALA A 131 3.78 1.50 4.82
N ASN A 132 3.35 0.30 4.44
CA ASN A 132 3.59 -0.94 5.19
C ASN A 132 5.04 -1.40 5.43
N GLY A 133 6.03 -0.72 4.84
CA GLY A 133 7.44 -0.85 5.22
C GLY A 133 7.78 -0.25 6.58
N LEU A 134 6.93 0.64 7.09
CA LEU A 134 7.09 1.27 8.38
C LEU A 134 6.17 0.61 9.41
N ARG A 135 6.66 0.47 10.64
CA ARG A 135 5.81 0.12 11.77
C ARG A 135 5.02 1.34 12.23
N CYS A 136 3.74 1.12 12.55
CA CYS A 136 2.85 2.17 13.03
C CYS A 136 1.78 1.61 13.96
N CYS A 137 1.53 2.30 15.07
CA CYS A 137 0.41 1.96 15.95
C CYS A 137 -0.91 2.41 15.31
N ILE A 138 -2.04 1.91 15.84
CA ILE A 138 -3.37 2.21 15.29
C ILE A 138 -3.71 3.71 15.37
N VAL A 139 -3.41 4.35 16.49
CA VAL A 139 -3.69 5.77 16.73
C VAL A 139 -2.96 6.65 15.71
N CYS A 140 -1.64 6.48 15.57
CA CYS A 140 -0.88 7.26 14.60
C CYS A 140 -1.26 6.92 13.15
N ASP A 141 -1.64 5.68 12.84
CA ASP A 141 -2.07 5.35 11.48
C ASP A 141 -3.39 6.05 11.13
N GLN A 142 -4.32 6.16 12.07
CA GLN A 142 -5.56 6.93 11.92
C GLN A 142 -5.30 8.43 11.82
N GLU A 143 -4.39 8.96 12.63
CA GLU A 143 -4.04 10.39 12.60
C GLU A 143 -3.32 10.81 11.31
N GLN A 144 -2.42 9.97 10.80
CA GLN A 144 -1.63 10.28 9.61
C GLN A 144 -2.40 10.04 8.30
N TRP A 145 -3.37 9.14 8.34
CA TRP A 145 -4.24 8.83 7.21
C TRP A 145 -5.69 8.71 7.69
N PRO A 146 -6.35 9.83 8.01
CA PRO A 146 -7.73 9.83 8.53
C PRO A 146 -8.73 9.35 7.47
N ASP A 147 -8.53 9.77 6.22
CA ASP A 147 -9.47 9.54 5.13
C ASP A 147 -9.20 8.24 4.38
N LYS A 148 -9.05 7.12 5.10
CA LYS A 148 -8.93 5.79 4.46
C LYS A 148 -10.31 5.21 4.20
N ILE A 149 -10.49 4.62 3.03
CA ILE A 149 -11.73 3.91 2.66
C ILE A 149 -11.44 2.47 2.23
N THR A 150 -12.38 1.57 2.47
CA THR A 150 -12.25 0.16 2.10
C THR A 150 -12.46 -0.06 0.60
N LYS A 151 -11.94 -1.16 0.06
CA LYS A 151 -12.21 -1.58 -1.33
C LYS A 151 -13.71 -1.62 -1.63
N THR A 152 -14.51 -2.19 -0.74
CA THR A 152 -15.97 -2.28 -0.87
C THR A 152 -16.60 -0.91 -0.99
N LYS A 153 -16.28 0.00 -0.06
CA LYS A 153 -16.77 1.38 -0.08
C LYS A 153 -16.34 2.14 -1.34
N ALA A 154 -15.10 1.94 -1.79
CA ALA A 154 -14.62 2.53 -3.05
C ALA A 154 -15.40 2.03 -4.27
N LYS A 155 -15.77 0.74 -4.32
CA LYS A 155 -16.58 0.18 -5.41
C LYS A 155 -18.01 0.71 -5.40
N GLU A 156 -18.62 0.76 -4.23
CA GLU A 156 -20.01 1.17 -4.05
C GLU A 156 -20.20 2.67 -4.30
N GLU A 157 -19.44 3.50 -3.60
CA GLU A 157 -19.61 4.96 -3.63
C GLU A 157 -19.02 5.59 -4.89
N TYR A 158 -17.87 5.07 -5.38
CA TYR A 158 -17.15 5.65 -6.51
C TYR A 158 -17.35 4.91 -7.84
N ASN A 159 -18.21 3.88 -7.85
CA ASN A 159 -18.48 3.05 -9.02
C ASN A 159 -17.19 2.55 -9.70
N LEU A 160 -16.22 2.16 -8.88
CA LEU A 160 -14.95 1.63 -9.34
C LEU A 160 -14.99 0.10 -9.41
N ARG A 161 -14.23 -0.46 -10.36
CA ARG A 161 -14.08 -1.90 -10.54
C ARG A 161 -12.76 -2.36 -9.93
N ASP A 162 -12.67 -3.65 -9.67
CA ASP A 162 -11.48 -4.26 -9.07
C ASP A 162 -10.19 -3.99 -9.85
N HIS A 163 -10.25 -4.02 -11.19
CA HIS A 163 -9.11 -3.71 -12.05
C HIS A 163 -8.76 -2.21 -12.09
N HIS A 164 -9.68 -1.30 -11.74
CA HIS A 164 -9.36 0.11 -11.55
C HIS A 164 -8.55 0.32 -10.27
N LEU A 165 -8.96 -0.37 -9.19
CA LEU A 165 -8.38 -0.20 -7.85
C LEU A 165 -7.06 -0.96 -7.66
N LEU A 166 -6.91 -2.13 -8.28
CA LEU A 166 -5.75 -3.01 -8.14
C LEU A 166 -5.16 -3.38 -9.50
N PRO A 167 -4.67 -2.40 -10.28
CA PRO A 167 -4.20 -2.64 -11.64
C PRO A 167 -3.08 -3.69 -11.71
N ARG A 168 -2.17 -3.72 -10.73
CA ARG A 168 -1.06 -4.70 -10.67
C ARG A 168 -1.53 -6.14 -10.49
N TYR A 169 -2.67 -6.34 -9.84
CA TYR A 169 -3.22 -7.66 -9.57
C TYR A 169 -4.02 -8.19 -10.76
N TYR A 170 -4.76 -7.32 -11.46
CA TYR A 170 -5.69 -7.72 -12.52
C TYR A 170 -5.15 -7.52 -13.95
N HIS A 171 -4.03 -6.80 -14.15
CA HIS A 171 -3.45 -6.66 -15.48
C HIS A 171 -2.44 -7.76 -15.83
N HIS A 172 -2.60 -8.28 -17.05
CA HIS A 172 -1.75 -9.25 -17.74
C HIS A 172 -0.25 -8.87 -17.67
N PRO A 173 0.70 -9.83 -17.71
CA PRO A 173 2.16 -9.62 -17.59
C PRO A 173 2.78 -8.55 -18.51
N SER A 174 2.08 -8.09 -19.55
CA SER A 174 2.50 -6.96 -20.40
C SER A 174 2.57 -5.64 -19.62
N TYR A 175 1.65 -5.37 -18.69
CA TYR A 175 1.68 -4.17 -17.85
C TYR A 175 2.76 -4.25 -16.75
N ALA A 176 3.00 -5.43 -16.19
CA ALA A 176 4.13 -5.68 -15.31
C ALA A 176 5.48 -5.43 -16.01
N LYS A 177 5.55 -5.66 -17.33
CA LYS A 177 6.73 -5.37 -18.16
C LYS A 177 6.90 -3.86 -18.39
N LEU A 178 5.82 -3.11 -18.59
CA LEU A 178 5.84 -1.64 -18.72
C LEU A 178 6.23 -0.94 -17.40
N ALA A 179 5.70 -1.41 -16.27
CA ALA A 179 6.09 -0.92 -14.94
C ALA A 179 7.57 -1.17 -14.65
N LYS A 180 8.12 -2.31 -15.08
CA LYS A 180 9.57 -2.61 -14.98
C LYS A 180 10.45 -1.74 -15.88
N LEU A 181 9.88 -1.16 -16.94
CA LEU A 181 10.57 -0.26 -17.87
C LEU A 181 10.47 1.22 -17.44
N GLY A 182 9.85 1.52 -16.29
CA GLY A 182 9.71 2.89 -15.79
C GLY A 182 8.76 3.76 -16.61
N ILE A 183 7.97 3.16 -17.50
CA ILE A 183 6.97 3.87 -18.30
C ILE A 183 5.76 4.07 -17.39
N THR A 184 5.54 5.31 -16.95
CA THR A 184 4.30 5.69 -16.27
C THR A 184 3.16 5.49 -17.25
N SER A 185 2.47 4.36 -17.12
CA SER A 185 1.10 4.29 -17.62
C SER A 185 0.40 5.52 -17.06
N GLY A 186 -0.19 6.38 -17.88
CA GLY A 186 -0.91 7.59 -17.42
C GLY A 186 -2.12 7.31 -16.53
N ILE A 187 -2.24 6.07 -16.05
CA ILE A 187 -3.23 5.58 -15.10
C ILE A 187 -2.80 6.06 -13.71
N ILE A 188 -3.67 6.86 -13.09
CA ILE A 188 -3.57 7.23 -11.69
C ILE A 188 -3.69 5.95 -10.85
N GLU A 189 -2.58 5.48 -10.29
CA GLU A 189 -2.58 4.31 -9.40
C GLU A 189 -2.87 4.76 -7.97
N PRO A 190 -3.98 4.33 -7.35
CA PRO A 190 -4.29 4.75 -6.00
C PRO A 190 -3.37 4.04 -5.01
N ARG A 191 -2.87 4.76 -3.98
CA ARG A 191 -2.14 4.10 -2.90
C ARG A 191 -3.09 3.25 -2.09
N TYR A 192 -2.69 2.01 -1.82
CA TYR A 192 -3.48 1.07 -1.04
C TYR A 192 -2.63 0.30 -0.06
N GLY A 193 -3.28 -0.37 0.87
CA GLY A 193 -2.63 -1.27 1.80
C GLY A 193 -3.60 -2.32 2.28
N THR A 194 -3.06 -3.47 2.66
CA THR A 194 -3.83 -4.55 3.25
C THR A 194 -3.65 -4.58 4.76
N CYS A 195 -4.74 -4.69 5.51
CA CYS A 195 -4.74 -4.86 6.95
C CYS A 195 -5.74 -5.95 7.36
N GLN A 196 -5.55 -6.55 8.53
CA GLN A 196 -6.50 -7.50 9.08
C GLN A 196 -7.47 -6.74 10.00
N VAL A 197 -8.77 -6.87 9.73
CA VAL A 197 -9.86 -6.28 10.52
C VAL A 197 -10.82 -7.42 10.86
N ALA A 198 -11.05 -7.69 12.15
CA ALA A 198 -11.89 -8.81 12.61
C ALA A 198 -11.54 -10.15 11.93
N ASN A 199 -10.24 -10.48 11.86
CA ASN A 199 -9.69 -11.64 11.17
C ASN A 199 -9.86 -11.68 9.63
N VAL A 200 -10.48 -10.66 9.02
CA VAL A 200 -10.64 -10.55 7.57
C VAL A 200 -9.58 -9.63 6.97
N MET A 201 -8.91 -10.09 5.91
CA MET A 201 -7.99 -9.26 5.15
C MET A 201 -8.76 -8.20 4.36
N THR A 202 -8.57 -6.95 4.74
CA THR A 202 -9.23 -5.77 4.18
C THR A 202 -8.21 -4.94 3.41
N THR A 203 -8.57 -4.54 2.19
CA THR A 203 -7.79 -3.57 1.42
C THR A 203 -8.36 -2.18 1.63
N MET A 204 -7.49 -1.23 2.00
CA MET A 204 -7.84 0.16 2.18
C MET A 204 -7.07 1.05 1.21
N PHE A 205 -7.68 2.16 0.84
CA PHE A 205 -7.16 3.17 -0.07
C PHE A 205 -7.24 4.55 0.59
N LEU A 206 -6.42 5.49 0.15
CA LEU A 206 -6.63 6.89 0.51
C LEU A 206 -7.80 7.47 -0.31
N LEU A 207 -8.75 8.12 0.35
CA LEU A 207 -9.93 8.70 -0.28
C LEU A 207 -9.60 9.64 -1.44
N SER A 208 -8.62 10.52 -1.26
CA SER A 208 -8.20 11.48 -2.30
C SER A 208 -7.59 10.79 -3.53
N ASP A 209 -6.99 9.62 -3.37
CA ASP A 209 -6.50 8.83 -4.50
C ASP A 209 -7.68 8.18 -5.25
N VAL A 210 -8.68 7.68 -4.52
CA VAL A 210 -9.89 7.09 -5.08
C VAL A 210 -10.73 8.14 -5.83
N GLN A 211 -10.86 9.34 -5.27
CA GLN A 211 -11.56 10.46 -5.90
C GLN A 211 -10.91 10.85 -7.23
N ARG A 212 -9.59 11.07 -7.24
CA ARG A 212 -8.83 11.37 -8.47
C ARG A 212 -8.96 10.27 -9.52
N LEU A 213 -8.94 9.00 -9.09
CA LEU A 213 -9.15 7.87 -9.99
C LEU A 213 -10.57 7.86 -10.57
N ALA A 214 -11.60 8.12 -9.74
CA ALA A 214 -12.98 8.17 -10.17
C ALA A 214 -13.23 9.33 -11.16
N GLU A 215 -12.66 10.50 -10.91
CA GLU A 215 -12.69 11.64 -11.84
C GLU A 215 -12.00 11.32 -13.15
N ALA A 216 -10.84 10.66 -13.12
CA ALA A 216 -10.12 10.27 -14.33
C ALA A 216 -10.89 9.26 -15.19
N ILE A 217 -11.70 8.38 -14.57
CA ILE A 217 -12.47 7.34 -15.28
C ILE A 217 -13.83 7.88 -15.75
N HIS A 218 -14.54 8.60 -14.88
CA HIS A 218 -15.93 9.02 -15.12
C HIS A 218 -16.05 10.46 -15.62
N GLY A 219 -14.97 11.24 -15.61
CA GLY A 219 -14.97 12.67 -15.86
C GLY A 219 -15.57 13.43 -14.67
N ASN A 220 -16.65 14.18 -14.90
CA ASN A 220 -17.37 14.82 -13.81
C ASN A 220 -18.11 13.75 -12.98
N PHE A 221 -17.50 13.38 -11.86
CA PHE A 221 -17.98 12.31 -10.99
C PHE A 221 -19.36 12.61 -10.37
N GLU A 222 -19.65 13.86 -10.01
CA GLU A 222 -20.95 14.25 -9.46
C GLU A 222 -22.07 14.05 -10.49
N MET A 223 -21.84 14.45 -11.74
CA MET A 223 -22.79 14.22 -12.82
C MET A 223 -22.98 12.72 -13.10
N HIS A 224 -21.91 11.93 -13.03
CA HIS A 224 -21.98 10.49 -13.19
C HIS A 224 -22.87 9.84 -12.11
N LEU A 225 -22.67 10.19 -10.84
CA LEU A 225 -23.50 9.74 -9.72
C LEU A 225 -24.98 10.15 -9.88
N ALA A 226 -25.23 11.39 -10.28
CA ALA A 226 -26.59 11.91 -10.48
C ALA A 226 -27.32 11.22 -11.64
N ARG A 227 -26.62 10.88 -12.73
CA ARG A 227 -27.16 10.07 -13.82
C ARG A 227 -27.52 8.67 -13.34
N ARG A 228 -26.61 7.99 -12.64
CA ARG A 228 -26.84 6.63 -12.12
C ARG A 228 -28.00 6.56 -11.13
N LYS A 229 -28.12 7.54 -10.23
CA LYS A 229 -29.26 7.62 -9.30
C LYS A 229 -30.59 7.82 -10.02
N ARG A 230 -30.61 8.51 -11.17
CA ARG A 230 -31.81 8.65 -11.99
C ARG A 230 -32.15 7.34 -12.69
N GLU A 231 -31.17 6.69 -13.32
CA GLU A 231 -31.35 5.39 -13.97
C GLU A 231 -31.85 4.33 -12.97
N ALA A 232 -31.24 4.22 -11.79
CA ALA A 232 -31.68 3.26 -10.78
C ALA A 232 -33.10 3.52 -10.24
N LYS A 233 -33.57 4.78 -10.24
CA LYS A 233 -34.95 5.12 -9.87
C LYS A 233 -35.93 4.70 -10.96
N LEU A 234 -35.58 4.90 -12.22
CA LEU A 234 -36.39 4.46 -13.36
C LEU A 234 -36.50 2.93 -13.37
N ASP A 235 -35.39 2.21 -13.22
CA ASP A 235 -35.38 0.75 -13.14
C ASP A 235 -36.21 0.20 -11.96
N ALA A 236 -36.28 0.93 -10.85
CA ALA A 236 -37.10 0.55 -9.70
C ALA A 236 -38.59 0.74 -9.99
N GLN A 237 -38.97 1.83 -10.65
CA GLN A 237 -40.34 2.10 -11.07
C GLN A 237 -40.84 1.06 -12.08
N ASP A 238 -40.03 0.73 -13.10
CA ASP A 238 -40.38 -0.29 -14.09
C ASP A 238 -40.58 -1.67 -13.46
N ARG A 239 -39.81 -2.01 -12.40
CA ARG A 239 -39.99 -3.26 -11.63
C ARG A 239 -41.24 -3.27 -10.77
N GLU A 240 -41.62 -2.14 -10.18
CA GLU A 240 -42.88 -2.03 -9.44
C GLU A 240 -44.08 -2.16 -10.39
N GLU A 241 -44.02 -1.54 -11.56
CA GLU A 241 -45.08 -1.61 -12.58
C GLU A 241 -45.21 -3.02 -13.19
N THR A 242 -44.10 -3.73 -13.40
CA THR A 242 -44.13 -5.13 -13.89
C THR A 242 -44.42 -6.16 -12.80
N GLY A 243 -44.09 -5.88 -11.53
CA GLY A 243 -44.38 -6.74 -10.38
C GLY A 243 -45.84 -6.65 -9.89
N ALA A 244 -46.49 -5.49 -10.04
CA ALA A 244 -47.89 -5.29 -9.68
C ALA A 244 -48.90 -5.94 -10.66
N GLY A 245 -48.42 -6.50 -11.77
CA GLY A 245 -49.26 -7.14 -12.80
C GLY A 245 -49.50 -8.66 -12.64
N VAL A 246 -48.96 -9.32 -11.59
CA VAL A 246 -48.98 -10.79 -11.45
C VAL A 246 -49.82 -11.30 -10.27
N GLU A 247 -50.50 -10.44 -9.51
CA GLU A 247 -51.48 -10.88 -8.51
C GLU A 247 -52.90 -10.91 -9.11
N GLY A 248 -53.21 -11.96 -9.88
CA GLY A 248 -54.52 -12.03 -10.51
C GLY A 248 -54.89 -13.27 -11.31
N ALA A 249 -54.41 -14.48 -10.98
CA ALA A 249 -55.10 -15.72 -11.40
C ALA A 249 -54.62 -16.96 -10.63
N GLY A 250 -55.56 -17.66 -9.98
CA GLY A 250 -55.51 -19.13 -9.88
C GLY A 250 -55.12 -19.75 -8.53
N THR A 251 -56.15 -20.07 -7.75
CA THR A 251 -56.19 -21.04 -6.65
C THR A 251 -55.75 -22.46 -7.02
N GLY A 252 -55.08 -23.19 -6.12
CA GLY A 252 -55.04 -24.66 -6.14
C GLY A 252 -53.88 -25.31 -5.38
N LEU A 253 -54.13 -25.66 -4.11
CA LEU A 253 -53.61 -26.82 -3.33
C LEU A 253 -52.26 -27.46 -3.75
N ASP A 254 -51.27 -27.49 -2.85
CA ASP A 254 -51.05 -28.68 -2.02
C ASP A 254 -50.04 -28.45 -0.88
N ALA A 255 -50.25 -29.19 0.21
CA ALA A 255 -49.48 -29.16 1.43
C ALA A 255 -48.26 -30.10 1.38
N SER A 256 -47.10 -29.66 1.86
CA SER A 256 -46.13 -30.49 2.60
C SER A 256 -44.99 -29.59 3.10
N MET A 257 -44.87 -29.42 4.41
CA MET A 257 -43.93 -30.15 5.26
C MET A 257 -42.45 -29.88 4.91
N THR A 258 -41.81 -28.99 5.67
CA THR A 258 -40.65 -29.32 6.52
C THR A 258 -40.21 -28.08 7.30
N GLN A 259 -40.39 -28.14 8.62
CA GLN A 259 -39.67 -27.29 9.56
C GLN A 259 -38.25 -27.86 9.69
N ALA A 260 -37.24 -27.01 9.52
CA ALA A 260 -35.90 -27.27 9.99
C ALA A 260 -35.52 -26.13 10.94
N GLU A 261 -35.60 -26.42 12.24
CA GLU A 261 -34.91 -25.69 13.28
C GLU A 261 -33.40 -25.72 12.98
N VAL A 262 -32.76 -24.55 13.02
CA VAL A 262 -31.30 -24.47 13.14
C VAL A 262 -31.01 -23.87 14.50
N THR A 263 -30.60 -24.75 15.40
CA THR A 263 -30.04 -24.49 16.71
C THR A 263 -28.75 -23.68 16.59
N VAL A 264 -28.63 -22.66 17.44
CA VAL A 264 -27.41 -21.88 17.63
C VAL A 264 -26.52 -22.68 18.59
N ASP A 265 -25.50 -23.34 18.06
CA ASP A 265 -24.45 -23.94 18.90
C ASP A 265 -23.35 -22.91 19.17
N GLU A 266 -23.32 -22.53 20.45
CA GLU A 266 -22.31 -21.76 21.14
C GLU A 266 -21.05 -22.62 21.31
N LEU A 267 -20.02 -22.38 20.48
CA LEU A 267 -18.69 -22.98 20.69
C LEU A 267 -17.76 -21.99 21.39
N VAL A 268 -17.74 -22.14 22.71
CA VAL A 268 -16.65 -21.75 23.59
C VAL A 268 -15.36 -22.41 23.12
N VAL A 269 -14.34 -21.63 22.77
CA VAL A 269 -12.98 -22.14 22.59
C VAL A 269 -12.14 -21.63 23.75
N GLU A 270 -11.85 -22.55 24.66
CA GLU A 270 -10.87 -22.40 25.72
C GLU A 270 -9.47 -22.20 25.13
N ASN A 271 -8.78 -21.14 25.53
CA ASN A 271 -7.38 -20.90 25.21
C ASN A 271 -6.51 -21.53 26.29
N GLU A 272 -5.86 -22.65 26.00
CA GLU A 272 -4.69 -23.09 26.77
C GLU A 272 -3.39 -22.47 26.19
N PRO A 273 -2.49 -21.94 27.04
CA PRO A 273 -1.21 -21.42 26.60
C PRO A 273 -0.15 -22.52 26.45
N VAL A 274 0.38 -22.68 25.24
CA VAL A 274 1.58 -23.50 24.99
C VAL A 274 2.81 -22.77 25.55
N SER A 275 3.34 -23.30 26.65
CA SER A 275 4.63 -22.92 27.22
C SER A 275 5.77 -23.62 26.47
N PHE A 276 6.69 -22.84 25.89
CA PHE A 276 7.96 -23.37 25.40
C PHE A 276 9.04 -23.13 26.46
N HIS A 277 9.43 -24.20 27.13
CA HIS A 277 10.68 -24.27 27.89
C HIS A 277 11.85 -24.42 26.92
N LEU A 278 12.78 -23.47 26.96
CA LEU A 278 14.15 -23.68 26.47
C LEU A 278 15.00 -24.03 27.68
N GLY A 279 15.46 -25.28 27.70
CA GLY A 279 16.46 -25.78 28.64
C GLY A 279 17.82 -25.09 28.45
N ALA A 280 18.56 -25.10 29.55
CA ALA A 280 19.89 -24.53 29.73
C ALA A 280 20.96 -25.09 28.77
#